data_AF-A0A1Y2BWK4-F1
#
_entry.id   AF-A0A1Y2BWK4-F1
#
_cell.length_a   1.000
_cell.length_b   1.000
_cell.length_c   1.000
_cell.angle_alpha   90.00
_cell.angle_beta   90.00
_cell.angle_gamma   90.00
#
_symmetry.space_group_name_H-M   'P 1'
#
loop_
_entity.id
_entity.type
_entity.pdbx_description
1 polymer ?
#
loop_
_entity_poly.entity_id
_entity_poly.type
_entity_poly.pdbx_seq_one_letter_code
_entity_poly.pdbx_strand_id
1 'polypeptide(L)'
;MKAPSQVYDPYPIFSPIPTRPSECRTTELIVQIKKWRAVPPSSIFELATDLRTTEYSRKLAWIRASAPVEVVLDTKQLDVIDREEETLLVDKIITSGDDRVVAMNMAFETAQSTIHRPILFVSSLRSYHPLLLSKEHAK
;
A
#
# COMPACT_ATOMS: atom_id res chain seq x y z
N MET A 1 46.83 22.21 1.57
CA MET A 1 45.39 21.88 1.60
C MET A 1 45.01 21.29 0.25
N LYS A 2 44.45 20.07 0.19
CA LYS A 2 44.02 19.47 -1.09
C LYS A 2 42.76 20.18 -1.58
N ALA A 3 42.65 20.39 -2.89
CA ALA A 3 41.46 20.98 -3.49
C ALA A 3 40.24 20.05 -3.27
N PRO A 4 39.02 20.59 -3.06
CA PRO A 4 37.82 19.79 -2.80
C PRO A 4 37.54 18.70 -3.85
N SER A 5 38.04 18.88 -5.08
CA SER A 5 37.92 17.93 -6.18
C SER A 5 38.77 16.66 -6.06
N GLN A 6 39.63 16.55 -5.04
CA GLN A 6 40.54 15.41 -4.83
C GLN A 6 40.21 14.56 -3.60
N VAL A 7 39.04 14.77 -2.98
CA VAL A 7 38.51 13.83 -1.97
C VAL A 7 37.76 12.74 -2.73
N TYR A 8 38.49 11.71 -3.16
CA TYR A 8 37.90 10.46 -3.61
C TYR A 8 37.40 9.72 -2.36
N ASP A 9 36.09 9.76 -2.11
CA ASP A 9 35.46 8.83 -1.18
C ASP A 9 35.35 7.47 -1.89
N PRO A 10 36.06 6.43 -1.42
CA PRO A 10 35.97 5.10 -2.03
C PRO A 10 34.59 4.45 -1.84
N TYR A 11 33.75 5.00 -0.96
CA TYR A 11 32.39 4.52 -0.74
C TYR A 11 31.38 5.56 -1.24
N PRO A 12 30.48 5.19 -2.16
CA PRO A 12 29.42 6.10 -2.56
C PRO A 12 28.54 6.42 -1.34
N ILE A 13 28.52 7.69 -0.93
CA ILE A 13 27.67 8.21 0.16
C ILE A 13 26.19 7.89 -0.13
N PHE A 14 25.82 7.80 -1.42
CA PHE A 14 24.50 7.37 -1.88
C PHE A 14 24.64 6.15 -2.77
N SER A 15 24.40 4.96 -2.21
CA SER A 15 24.15 3.77 -3.03
C SER A 15 22.80 3.94 -3.74
N PRO A 16 22.68 3.62 -5.04
CA PRO A 16 21.39 3.65 -5.71
C PRO A 16 20.44 2.67 -5.02
N ILE A 17 19.30 3.18 -4.56
CA ILE A 17 18.21 2.40 -3.97
C ILE A 17 17.08 2.37 -5.01
N PRO A 18 16.94 1.30 -5.81
CA PRO A 18 15.97 1.24 -6.90
C PRO A 18 14.51 1.36 -6.44
N THR A 19 14.23 0.99 -5.19
CA THR A 19 12.89 1.03 -4.58
C THR A 19 12.46 2.44 -4.18
N ARG A 20 13.41 3.36 -3.96
CA ARG A 20 13.17 4.69 -3.39
C ARG A 20 12.11 5.51 -4.15
N PRO A 21 12.11 5.57 -5.50
CA PRO A 21 11.09 6.34 -6.22
C PRO A 21 9.67 5.83 -5.92
N SER A 22 9.49 4.52 -5.88
CA SER A 22 8.19 3.92 -5.65
C SER A 22 7.77 3.99 -4.17
N GLU A 23 8.71 3.87 -3.22
CA GLU A 23 8.46 4.15 -1.79
C GLU A 23 7.94 5.58 -1.57
N CYS A 24 8.60 6.57 -2.17
CA CYS A 24 8.22 7.97 -2.06
C CYS A 24 6.82 8.21 -2.64
N ARG A 25 6.53 7.66 -3.82
CA ARG A 25 5.21 7.76 -4.47
C ARG A 25 4.10 7.10 -3.64
N THR A 26 4.37 5.92 -3.07
CA THR A 26 3.40 5.24 -2.20
C THR A 26 3.14 6.05 -0.93
N THR A 27 4.17 6.62 -0.32
CA THR A 27 4.03 7.47 0.87
C THR A 27 3.25 8.75 0.56
N GLU A 28 3.55 9.39 -0.56
CA GLU A 28 2.80 10.55 -1.04
C GLU A 28 1.33 10.22 -1.25
N LEU A 29 1.02 9.09 -1.89
CA LEU A 29 -0.34 8.61 -2.09
C LEU A 29 -1.08 8.42 -0.76
N ILE A 30 -0.44 7.80 0.24
CA ILE A 30 -1.01 7.65 1.59
C ILE A 30 -1.39 9.01 2.19
N VAL A 31 -0.50 10.00 2.07
CA VAL A 31 -0.77 11.36 2.58
C VAL A 31 -1.95 11.99 1.84
N GLN A 32 -2.03 11.84 0.51
CA GLN A 32 -3.15 12.35 -0.28
C GLN A 32 -4.49 11.72 0.15
N ILE A 33 -4.53 10.39 0.34
CA ILE A 33 -5.73 9.69 0.81
C ILE A 33 -6.12 10.18 2.21
N LYS A 34 -5.16 10.32 3.12
CA LYS A 34 -5.42 10.84 4.48
C LYS A 34 -5.96 12.26 4.47
N LYS A 35 -5.41 13.15 3.63
CA LYS A 35 -5.91 14.52 3.45
C LYS A 35 -7.33 14.53 2.91
N TRP A 36 -7.64 13.67 1.93
CA TRP A 36 -9.00 13.53 1.43
C TRP A 36 -9.97 13.08 2.53
N ARG A 37 -9.60 12.07 3.33
CA ARG A 37 -10.42 11.55 4.42
C ARG A 37 -10.42 12.41 5.70
N ALA A 38 -9.65 13.50 5.75
CA ALA A 38 -9.68 14.42 6.88
C ALA A 38 -11.01 15.18 6.97
N VAL A 39 -11.70 15.36 5.84
CA VAL A 39 -13.08 15.83 5.83
C VAL A 39 -13.99 14.59 5.73
N PRO A 40 -14.89 14.36 6.69
CA PRO A 40 -15.80 13.24 6.63
C PRO A 40 -16.76 13.41 5.44
N PRO A 41 -17.17 12.30 4.79
CA PRO A 41 -18.18 12.34 3.74
C PRO A 41 -19.53 12.83 4.28
N SER A 42 -20.35 13.38 3.39
CA SER A 42 -21.70 13.83 3.74
C SER A 42 -22.65 12.67 4.06
N SER A 43 -22.37 11.48 3.50
CA SER A 43 -23.15 10.26 3.73
C SER A 43 -22.29 9.00 3.62
N ILE A 44 -22.80 7.89 4.15
CA ILE A 44 -22.12 6.58 4.05
C ILE A 44 -22.18 6.03 2.62
N PHE A 45 -23.22 6.35 1.84
CA PHE A 45 -23.28 5.97 0.43
C PHE A 45 -22.13 6.56 -0.37
N GLU A 46 -21.75 7.80 -0.05
CA GLU A 46 -20.60 8.46 -0.65
C GLU A 46 -19.31 7.66 -0.42
N LEU A 47 -19.13 6.99 0.73
CA LEU A 47 -17.95 6.14 0.97
C LEU A 47 -17.84 4.96 -0.01
N ALA A 48 -18.97 4.43 -0.44
CA ALA A 48 -19.04 3.26 -1.32
C ALA A 48 -19.00 3.61 -2.80
N THR A 49 -19.52 4.79 -3.18
CA THR A 49 -19.62 5.21 -4.59
C THR A 49 -18.61 6.26 -5.00
N ASP A 50 -17.72 6.72 -4.10
CA ASP A 50 -16.74 7.75 -4.42
C ASP A 50 -15.76 7.28 -5.51
N LEU A 51 -15.73 8.01 -6.63
CA LEU A 51 -14.82 7.78 -7.75
C LEU A 51 -13.34 7.88 -7.32
N ARG A 52 -13.03 8.68 -6.29
CA ARG A 52 -11.67 8.84 -5.76
C ARG A 52 -11.10 7.53 -5.22
N THR A 53 -11.95 6.66 -4.67
CA THR A 53 -11.53 5.32 -4.22
C THR A 53 -10.93 4.55 -5.40
N THR A 54 -11.64 4.48 -6.51
CA THR A 54 -11.19 3.81 -7.74
C THR A 54 -9.95 4.48 -8.33
N GLU A 55 -9.88 5.81 -8.31
CA GLU A 55 -8.70 6.55 -8.79
C GLU A 55 -7.45 6.25 -7.95
N TYR A 56 -7.56 6.25 -6.63
CA TYR A 56 -6.44 5.94 -5.75
C TYR A 56 -6.00 4.48 -5.87
N SER A 57 -6.94 3.54 -6.01
CA SER A 57 -6.60 2.14 -6.28
C SER A 57 -5.87 1.97 -7.62
N ARG A 58 -6.30 2.69 -8.67
CA ARG A 58 -5.61 2.68 -9.97
C ARG A 58 -4.21 3.28 -9.87
N LYS A 59 -4.05 4.38 -9.14
CA LYS A 59 -2.73 5.00 -8.89
C LYS A 59 -1.82 4.03 -8.13
N LEU A 60 -2.33 3.35 -7.10
CA LEU A 60 -1.56 2.36 -6.36
C LEU A 60 -1.10 1.20 -7.26
N ALA A 61 -2.01 0.66 -8.09
CA ALA A 61 -1.67 -0.38 -9.05
C ALA A 61 -0.58 0.07 -10.04
N TRP A 62 -0.65 1.32 -10.52
CA TRP A 62 0.38 1.88 -11.38
C TRP A 62 1.74 2.02 -10.67
N ILE A 63 1.75 2.50 -9.42
CA ILE A 63 2.99 2.62 -8.64
C ILE A 63 3.61 1.22 -8.46
N ARG A 64 2.79 0.21 -8.11
CA ARG A 64 3.22 -1.18 -7.95
C ARG A 64 3.79 -1.76 -9.25
N ALA A 65 3.14 -1.52 -10.39
CA ALA A 65 3.63 -1.94 -11.70
C ALA A 65 4.95 -1.26 -12.11
N SER A 66 5.22 -0.05 -11.60
CA SER A 66 6.47 0.68 -11.84
C SER A 66 7.60 0.33 -10.86
N ALA A 67 7.33 -0.49 -9.84
CA ALA A 67 8.32 -0.87 -8.85
C ALA A 67 9.21 -2.03 -9.34
N PRO A 68 10.44 -2.16 -8.81
CA PRO A 68 11.34 -3.25 -9.19
C PRO A 68 10.71 -4.61 -8.86
N VAL A 69 10.65 -5.50 -9.86
CA VAL A 69 9.97 -6.82 -9.77
C VAL A 69 10.63 -7.71 -8.70
N GLU A 70 11.89 -7.46 -8.43
CA GLU A 70 12.72 -8.18 -7.46
C GLU A 70 12.27 -7.95 -6.01
N VAL A 71 11.48 -6.91 -5.76
CA VAL A 71 10.95 -6.60 -4.42
C VAL A 71 9.43 -6.69 -4.31
N VAL A 72 8.69 -6.74 -5.42
CA VAL A 72 7.21 -6.82 -5.39
C VAL A 72 6.76 -8.25 -5.12
N LEU A 73 5.89 -8.46 -4.15
CA LEU A 73 5.28 -9.77 -3.87
C LEU A 73 3.83 -9.76 -4.34
N ASP A 74 3.48 -10.67 -5.25
CA ASP A 74 2.11 -10.85 -5.71
C ASP A 74 1.54 -12.10 -5.05
N THR A 75 0.33 -11.95 -4.49
CA THR A 75 -0.37 -13.02 -3.79
C THR A 75 -1.69 -13.30 -4.51
N LYS A 76 -1.95 -14.55 -4.84
CA LYS A 76 -3.17 -15.01 -5.52
C LYS A 76 -4.34 -15.13 -4.54
N GLN A 77 -4.07 -15.56 -3.30
CA GLN A 77 -5.07 -15.78 -2.25
C GLN A 77 -4.64 -15.17 -0.91
N LEU A 78 -5.51 -14.38 -0.28
CA LEU A 78 -5.17 -13.67 0.96
C LEU A 78 -5.09 -14.58 2.19
N ASP A 79 -5.74 -15.75 2.15
CA ASP A 79 -5.89 -16.63 3.31
C ASP A 79 -4.89 -17.78 3.33
N VAL A 80 -4.22 -18.05 2.21
CA VAL A 80 -3.31 -19.20 2.04
C VAL A 80 -2.13 -18.76 1.20
N ILE A 81 -0.92 -19.01 1.70
CA ILE A 81 0.31 -18.92 0.93
C ILE A 81 0.54 -20.28 0.27
N ASP A 82 0.57 -20.30 -1.06
CA ASP A 82 0.92 -21.53 -1.78
C ASP A 82 2.44 -21.79 -1.71
N ARG A 83 2.87 -23.03 -1.99
CA ARG A 83 4.31 -23.38 -1.95
C ARG A 83 5.15 -22.61 -2.98
N GLU A 84 4.53 -22.18 -4.07
CA GLU A 84 5.20 -21.43 -5.14
C GLU A 84 5.49 -20.00 -4.65
N GLU A 85 4.52 -19.34 -4.05
CA GLU A 85 4.61 -18.04 -3.39
C GLU A 85 5.61 -18.05 -2.25
N GLU A 86 5.62 -19.11 -1.42
CA GLU A 86 6.60 -19.28 -0.36
C GLU A 86 8.03 -19.35 -0.94
N THR A 87 8.23 -20.13 -2.00
CA THR A 87 9.52 -20.25 -2.68
C THR A 87 9.95 -18.90 -3.27
N LEU A 88 9.04 -18.21 -3.95
CA LEU A 88 9.29 -16.89 -4.54
C LEU A 88 9.62 -15.83 -3.47
N LEU A 89 8.97 -15.88 -2.32
CA LEU A 89 9.25 -15.01 -1.18
C LEU A 89 10.69 -15.22 -0.69
N VAL A 90 11.07 -16.48 -0.43
CA VAL A 90 12.42 -16.83 0.04
C VAL A 90 13.47 -16.40 -0.97
N ASP A 91 13.27 -16.69 -2.25
CA ASP A 91 14.21 -16.31 -3.32
C ASP A 91 14.39 -14.79 -3.42
N LYS A 92 13.30 -14.02 -3.29
CA LYS A 92 13.38 -12.55 -3.30
C LYS A 92 14.07 -11.99 -2.06
N ILE A 93 13.82 -12.55 -0.88
CA ILE A 93 14.51 -12.14 0.37
C ILE A 93 16.02 -12.39 0.25
N ILE A 94 16.43 -13.54 -0.27
CA ILE A 94 17.85 -13.89 -0.45
C ILE A 94 18.52 -12.97 -1.50
N THR A 95 17.83 -12.71 -2.61
CA THR A 95 18.42 -11.98 -3.76
C THR A 95 18.42 -10.46 -3.56
N SER A 96 17.31 -9.92 -3.05
CA SER A 96 17.07 -8.49 -2.91
C SER A 96 17.30 -7.98 -1.50
N GLY A 97 17.57 -8.83 -0.52
CA GLY A 97 17.71 -8.44 0.88
C GLY A 97 16.35 -8.20 1.55
N ASP A 98 16.21 -8.79 2.73
CA ASP A 98 14.97 -8.90 3.51
C ASP A 98 14.23 -7.56 3.67
N ASP A 99 14.93 -6.55 4.20
CA ASP A 99 14.33 -5.25 4.56
C ASP A 99 13.65 -4.55 3.38
N ARG A 100 14.20 -4.66 2.17
CA ARG A 100 13.66 -3.96 0.99
C ARG A 100 12.38 -4.61 0.49
N VAL A 101 12.34 -5.93 0.49
CA VAL A 101 11.15 -6.70 0.09
C VAL A 101 10.03 -6.43 1.09
N VAL A 102 10.31 -6.54 2.39
CA VAL A 102 9.30 -6.34 3.43
C VAL A 102 8.80 -4.90 3.44
N ALA A 103 9.68 -3.91 3.50
CA ALA A 103 9.29 -2.51 3.62
C ALA A 103 8.41 -2.05 2.44
N MET A 104 8.74 -2.49 1.23
CA MET A 104 8.04 -2.07 0.03
C MET A 104 6.62 -2.66 -0.05
N ASN A 105 6.47 -3.96 0.19
CA ASN A 105 5.15 -4.60 0.18
C ASN A 105 4.28 -4.10 1.33
N MET A 106 4.86 -3.90 2.51
CA MET A 106 4.14 -3.28 3.63
C MET A 106 3.64 -1.87 3.28
N ALA A 107 4.40 -1.08 2.51
CA ALA A 107 3.95 0.22 2.05
C ALA A 107 2.75 0.13 1.11
N PHE A 108 2.75 -0.82 0.16
CA PHE A 108 1.63 -1.04 -0.76
C PHE A 108 0.36 -1.48 -0.02
N GLU A 109 0.48 -2.48 0.86
CA GLU A 109 -0.65 -2.97 1.66
C GLU A 109 -1.17 -1.89 2.61
N THR A 110 -0.29 -1.06 3.17
CA THR A 110 -0.68 0.09 3.98
C THR A 110 -1.47 1.11 3.16
N ALA A 111 -1.06 1.40 1.93
CA ALA A 111 -1.78 2.30 1.04
C ALA A 111 -3.17 1.74 0.71
N GLN A 112 -3.25 0.46 0.34
CA GLN A 112 -4.51 -0.23 0.07
C GLN A 112 -5.45 -0.22 1.29
N SER A 113 -4.92 -0.56 2.47
CA SER A 113 -5.66 -0.48 3.73
C SER A 113 -6.18 0.94 3.99
N THR A 114 -5.37 1.97 3.73
CA THR A 114 -5.76 3.37 3.94
C THR A 114 -6.92 3.80 3.03
N ILE A 115 -6.99 3.27 1.80
CA ILE A 115 -8.11 3.53 0.86
C ILE A 115 -9.43 2.98 1.42
N HIS A 116 -9.41 1.75 1.92
CA HIS A 116 -10.61 0.98 2.30
C HIS A 116 -10.98 1.04 3.79
N ARG A 117 -10.10 1.53 4.66
CA ARG A 117 -10.35 1.56 6.11
C ARG A 117 -11.68 2.21 6.52
N PRO A 118 -12.12 3.34 5.92
CA PRO A 118 -13.41 3.93 6.30
C PRO A 118 -14.61 3.03 6.00
N ILE A 119 -14.62 2.34 4.86
CA ILE A 119 -15.72 1.44 4.52
C ILE A 119 -15.68 0.16 5.38
N LEU A 120 -14.49 -0.37 5.66
CA LEU A 120 -14.31 -1.50 6.59
C LEU A 120 -14.76 -1.16 8.01
N PHE A 121 -14.47 0.06 8.47
CA PHE A 121 -14.92 0.52 9.78
C PHE A 121 -16.45 0.59 9.82
N VAL A 122 -17.09 1.23 8.84
CA VAL A 122 -18.56 1.37 8.81
C VAL A 122 -19.25 0.02 8.67
N SER A 123 -18.73 -0.89 7.84
CA SER A 123 -19.32 -2.23 7.66
C SER A 123 -19.19 -3.11 8.91
N SER A 124 -18.22 -2.82 9.79
CA SER A 124 -18.07 -3.52 11.07
C SER A 124 -19.02 -3.03 12.17
N LEU A 125 -19.71 -1.89 11.96
CA LEU A 125 -20.64 -1.35 12.94
C LEU A 125 -21.91 -2.21 13.00
N ARG A 126 -22.33 -2.58 14.23
CA ARG A 126 -23.54 -3.36 14.46
C ARG A 126 -24.79 -2.71 13.83
N SER A 127 -24.87 -1.38 13.82
CA SER A 127 -25.98 -0.63 13.23
C SER A 127 -26.13 -0.80 11.71
N TYR A 128 -25.09 -1.26 11.02
CA TYR A 128 -25.10 -1.54 9.58
C TYR A 128 -25.15 -3.04 9.26
N HIS A 129 -25.45 -3.88 10.26
CA HIS A 129 -25.64 -5.30 10.02
C HIS A 129 -26.89 -5.49 9.12
N PRO A 130 -26.80 -6.22 7.99
CA PRO A 130 -27.92 -6.41 7.06
C PRO A 130 -29.17 -7.03 7.71
N LEU A 131 -29.01 -7.71 8.85
CA LEU A 131 -30.10 -8.28 9.65
C LEU A 131 -30.94 -7.21 10.35
N LEU A 132 -30.34 -6.11 10.80
CA LEU A 132 -31.01 -5.01 11.50
C LEU A 132 -31.66 -3.99 10.54
N LEU A 133 -31.30 -4.04 9.26
CA LEU A 133 -31.89 -3.24 8.18
C LEU A 133 -33.09 -3.95 7.52
N SER A 134 -33.35 -5.21 7.87
CA SER A 134 -34.57 -5.90 7.42
C SER A 134 -35.78 -5.32 8.17
N LYS A 135 -36.77 -4.84 7.40
CA LYS A 135 -38.03 -4.29 7.94
C LYS A 135 -38.86 -5.31 8.76
N GLU A 136 -38.43 -6.57 8.81
CA GLU A 136 -39.10 -7.63 9.56
C GLU A 136 -38.82 -7.60 11.07
N HIS A 137 -37.76 -6.91 11.51
CA HIS A 137 -37.37 -6.84 12.94
C HIS A 137 -37.69 -5.51 13.62
N ALA A 138 -38.33 -4.57 12.91
CA ALA A 138 -38.87 -3.35 13.51
C ALA A 138 -40.28 -3.63 14.07
N LYS A 139 -40.32 -4.23 15.27
CA LYS A 139 -41.51 -4.25 16.13
C LYS A 139 -41.23 -3.47 17.41
#